data_AF-W5SI43-F1
#
_entry.id   AF-W5SI43-F1
#
_cell.length_a   1.000
_cell.length_b   1.000
_cell.length_c   1.000
_cell.angle_alpha   90.00
_cell.angle_beta   90.00
_cell.angle_gamma   90.00
#
_symmetry.space_group_name_H-M   'P 1'
#
loop_
_entity.id
_entity.type
_entity.pdbx_description
1 polymer ?
#
loop_
_entity_poly.entity_id
_entity_poly.type
_entity_poly.pdbx_seq_one_letter_code
_entity_poly.pdbx_strand_id
1 'polypeptide(L)'
;MNDMKRYLSLSFFYLLIGILFLFVIILIQFRNLSLNIFLLNDLKFFVNNKVEDSHYVLDNLVLNIRGIKINLSKTYPIIIPENSLKLYPISYKVQDNSIYVYFENNIFLLFVFDLNNNFQISSNLSKKFLISYEIESDYKILFDKNIIVNDSTNNHFDVSLGKHSKLKEREILISPQEVFQIGNLVAKPQIANEVVSRDIPLNMNFSAVYSLIKKISKKNFDSVLMKFRDKVYDAWSSSSNFSIKKGGWRKGNVYSFDEDIFIYYLAESLTRHNYEDIFPKLKPLISLNEDSLTYLSSSYYVDAEKIDMFFHYLSVNKTFINSLEPDKILKYLKEDAYLLEKIFLSENVSILNESLNILRTPEVILSSGFDLTQAYNILSNYIIFLQFDNDSFILDKLREELIKFISTLFFITNDGEAYVSENKKDLSWDIEYTLKIAGLLKRLASKLNSNLILEFACNAIYYSLMNSDGNSIPYENYYADIVDNDYIPKFNLFPNLGIGHWIYSSSKIVNFNFSQSFYSIEFDRDLNSPGYFFFKGVERPTLVRFRNINWFTDIQFYIYSDGWRYYAGDKTLVLKITPKKLDDTKIFLRFDNIMGFRDIDE
;
A
#
# COMPACT_ATOMS: atom_id res chain seq x y z
N MET A 1 70.85 20.23 16.32
CA MET A 1 69.63 20.75 15.67
C MET A 1 68.97 19.77 14.68
N ASN A 2 69.71 18.79 14.12
CA ASN A 2 69.15 17.76 13.22
C ASN A 2 68.41 16.63 13.94
N ASP A 3 68.90 16.14 15.08
CA ASP A 3 68.25 15.02 15.78
C ASP A 3 66.90 15.40 16.38
N MET A 4 66.77 16.62 16.91
CA MET A 4 65.51 17.11 17.49
C MET A 4 64.39 17.23 16.44
N LYS A 5 64.71 17.66 15.21
CA LYS A 5 63.75 17.66 14.09
C LYS A 5 63.36 16.24 13.68
N ARG A 6 64.30 15.29 13.73
CA ARG A 6 64.06 13.88 13.40
C ARG A 6 63.14 13.21 14.41
N TYR A 7 63.38 13.42 15.71
CA TYR A 7 62.50 12.97 16.79
C TYR A 7 61.11 13.61 16.72
N LEU A 8 61.01 14.91 16.47
CA LEU A 8 59.72 15.58 16.25
C LEU A 8 58.96 15.00 15.04
N SER A 9 59.66 14.72 13.93
CA SER A 9 59.02 14.10 12.75
C SER A 9 58.56 12.66 13.01
N LEU A 10 59.35 11.88 13.76
CA LEU A 10 58.98 10.52 14.14
C LEU A 10 57.76 10.53 15.07
N SER A 11 57.75 11.41 16.07
CA SER A 11 56.60 11.56 16.98
C SER A 11 55.35 12.01 16.24
N PHE A 12 55.47 12.92 15.26
CA PHE A 12 54.33 13.32 14.42
C PHE A 12 53.83 12.18 13.54
N PHE A 13 54.73 11.37 13.01
CA PHE A 13 54.38 10.19 12.21
C PHE A 13 53.66 9.12 13.04
N TYR A 14 54.13 8.84 14.26
CA TYR A 14 53.45 7.93 15.18
C TYR A 14 52.11 8.48 15.67
N LEU A 15 52.00 9.78 15.89
CA LEU A 15 50.72 10.43 16.20
C LEU A 15 49.73 10.28 15.04
N LEU A 16 50.20 10.47 13.80
CA LEU A 16 49.38 10.32 12.60
C LEU A 16 48.89 8.87 12.43
N ILE A 17 49.77 7.89 12.65
CA ILE A 17 49.41 6.47 12.65
C ILE A 17 48.39 6.19 13.75
N GLY A 18 48.59 6.72 14.96
CA GLY A 18 47.65 6.57 16.08
C GLY A 18 46.28 7.15 15.76
N ILE A 19 46.22 8.34 15.15
CA ILE A 19 44.98 8.97 14.69
C ILE A 19 44.32 8.11 13.60
N LEU A 20 45.09 7.59 12.65
CA LEU A 20 44.57 6.77 11.56
C LEU A 20 44.03 5.43 12.08
N PHE A 21 44.68 4.83 13.06
CA PHE A 21 44.21 3.62 13.74
C PHE A 21 42.94 3.89 14.56
N LEU A 22 42.88 5.02 15.27
CA LEU A 22 41.68 5.46 15.98
C LEU A 22 40.52 5.68 14.99
N PHE A 23 40.81 6.30 13.84
CA PHE A 23 39.81 6.54 12.79
C PHE A 23 39.31 5.23 12.18
N VAL A 24 40.18 4.24 11.98
CA VAL A 24 39.82 2.89 11.53
C VAL A 24 39.01 2.14 12.58
N ILE A 25 39.37 2.23 13.86
CA ILE A 25 38.60 1.61 14.96
C ILE A 25 37.21 2.25 15.04
N ILE A 26 37.11 3.58 15.00
CA ILE A 26 35.84 4.32 14.95
C ILE A 26 35.04 3.90 13.70
N LEU A 27 35.66 3.86 12.52
CA LEU A 27 35.00 3.41 11.29
C LEU A 27 34.46 1.98 11.41
N ILE A 28 35.22 1.05 11.99
CA ILE A 28 34.79 -0.34 12.20
C ILE A 28 33.68 -0.42 13.24
N GLN A 29 33.79 0.34 14.34
CA GLN A 29 32.85 0.33 15.45
C GLN A 29 31.50 0.99 15.09
N PHE A 30 31.51 1.98 14.19
CA PHE A 30 30.32 2.68 13.70
C PHE A 30 29.84 2.21 12.32
N ARG A 31 30.58 1.32 11.62
CA ARG A 31 30.16 0.75 10.32
C ARG A 31 28.81 0.03 10.37
N ASN A 32 28.49 -0.53 11.54
CA ASN A 32 27.35 -1.41 11.76
C ASN A 32 26.14 -0.68 12.40
N LEU A 33 26.23 0.63 12.62
CA LEU A 33 25.15 1.45 13.20
C LEU A 33 24.64 2.42 12.14
N SER A 34 23.66 2.00 11.34
CA SER A 34 22.86 2.96 10.57
C SER A 34 21.76 3.51 11.48
N LEU A 35 22.01 4.67 12.05
CA LEU A 35 21.05 5.42 12.85
C LEU A 35 20.27 6.36 11.92
N ASN A 36 19.03 6.00 11.58
CA ASN A 36 18.13 6.92 10.88
C ASN A 36 17.29 7.67 11.91
N ILE A 37 17.27 9.00 11.82
CA ILE A 37 16.49 9.86 12.71
C ILE A 37 15.47 10.62 11.87
N PHE A 38 14.19 10.45 12.19
CA PHE A 38 13.09 11.18 11.58
C PHE A 38 12.45 12.10 12.63
N LEU A 39 12.14 13.33 12.21
CA LEU A 39 11.47 14.33 13.04
C LEU A 39 10.14 14.67 12.38
N LEU A 40 9.05 14.43 13.11
CA LEU A 40 7.67 14.62 12.65
C LEU A 40 6.88 15.36 13.72
N ASN A 41 6.69 16.67 13.57
CA ASN A 41 6.14 17.54 14.63
C ASN A 41 6.92 17.35 15.96
N ASP A 42 6.21 16.91 17.01
CA ASP A 42 6.78 16.64 18.34
C ASP A 42 7.36 15.22 18.46
N LEU A 43 7.21 14.38 17.43
CA LEU A 43 7.68 12.98 17.41
C LEU A 43 9.14 12.91 16.93
N LYS A 44 9.99 12.30 17.75
CA LYS A 44 11.34 11.90 17.39
C LYS A 44 11.36 10.39 17.18
N PHE A 45 11.63 9.95 15.97
CA PHE A 45 11.70 8.54 15.60
C PHE A 45 13.14 8.13 15.29
N PHE A 46 13.68 7.21 16.07
CA PHE A 46 15.03 6.68 15.90
C PHE A 46 14.96 5.23 15.45
N VAL A 47 15.71 4.92 14.40
CA VAL A 47 15.81 3.57 13.83
C VAL A 47 17.27 3.15 13.90
N ASN A 48 17.50 1.99 14.52
CA ASN A 48 18.79 1.33 14.51
C ASN A 48 18.67 0.03 13.72
N ASN A 49 19.50 -0.12 12.69
CA ASN A 49 19.69 -1.40 12.01
C ASN A 49 21.04 -1.99 12.39
N LYS A 50 21.12 -3.31 12.33
CA LYS A 50 22.36 -4.08 12.50
C LYS A 50 22.68 -4.85 11.23
N VAL A 51 23.94 -5.25 11.07
CA VAL A 51 24.35 -6.11 9.96
C VAL A 51 24.35 -7.57 10.41
N GLU A 52 23.49 -8.40 9.83
CA GLU A 52 23.46 -9.86 9.99
C GLU A 52 23.71 -10.51 8.61
N ASP A 53 24.66 -11.44 8.51
CA ASP A 53 25.01 -12.14 7.26
C ASP A 53 25.21 -11.23 6.03
N SER A 54 25.83 -10.06 6.24
CA SER A 54 26.06 -9.01 5.21
C SER A 54 24.83 -8.24 4.75
N HIS A 55 23.68 -8.38 5.43
CA HIS A 55 22.43 -7.65 5.18
C HIS A 55 22.09 -6.75 6.37
N TYR A 56 21.47 -5.60 6.14
CA TYR A 56 20.97 -4.74 7.22
C TYR A 56 19.60 -5.26 7.67
N VAL A 57 19.47 -5.54 8.97
CA VAL A 57 18.22 -6.00 9.59
C VAL A 57 17.82 -4.99 10.64
N LEU A 58 16.52 -4.67 10.70
CA LEU A 58 15.97 -3.81 11.74
C LEU A 58 16.26 -4.37 13.14
N ASP A 59 16.96 -3.60 13.97
CA ASP A 59 17.34 -4.02 15.32
C ASP A 59 16.41 -3.40 16.38
N ASN A 60 16.23 -2.09 16.29
CA ASN A 60 15.44 -1.33 17.26
C ASN A 60 14.79 -0.08 16.65
N LEU A 61 13.58 0.21 17.09
CA LEU A 61 12.81 1.41 16.80
C LEU A 61 12.45 2.11 18.09
N VAL A 62 12.75 3.40 18.19
CA VAL A 62 12.41 4.23 19.36
C VAL A 62 11.56 5.40 18.89
N LEU A 63 10.31 5.45 19.37
CA LEU A 63 9.42 6.60 19.19
C LEU A 63 9.41 7.41 20.47
N ASN A 64 9.77 8.69 20.41
CA ASN A 64 9.71 9.60 21.54
C ASN A 64 8.75 10.75 21.22
N ILE A 65 7.69 10.86 22.01
CA ILE A 65 6.64 11.86 21.86
C ILE A 65 6.20 12.38 23.23
N ARG A 66 6.32 13.70 23.43
CA ARG A 66 5.79 14.40 24.63
C ARG A 66 6.16 13.72 25.96
N GLY A 67 7.39 13.23 26.08
CA GLY A 67 7.93 12.57 27.29
C GLY A 67 7.59 11.08 27.44
N ILE A 68 6.81 10.50 26.53
CA ILE A 68 6.55 9.06 26.42
C ILE A 68 7.48 8.49 25.35
N LYS A 69 8.25 7.48 25.75
CA LYS A 69 9.18 6.77 24.86
C LYS A 69 8.72 5.33 24.67
N ILE A 70 8.40 4.97 23.43
CA ILE A 70 8.00 3.63 23.03
C ILE A 70 9.19 2.97 22.34
N ASN A 71 9.65 1.85 22.90
CA ASN A 71 10.73 1.04 22.33
C ASN A 71 10.13 -0.21 21.68
N LEU A 72 10.48 -0.47 20.44
CA LEU A 72 10.05 -1.64 19.67
C LEU A 72 11.28 -2.36 19.12
N SER A 73 11.52 -3.57 19.62
CA SER A 73 12.69 -4.38 19.24
C SER A 73 12.44 -5.86 19.53
N LYS A 74 13.44 -6.71 19.28
CA LYS A 74 13.39 -8.11 19.72
C LYS A 74 13.26 -8.27 21.25
N THR A 75 13.75 -7.31 22.03
CA THR A 75 13.62 -7.30 23.50
C THR A 75 12.33 -6.64 23.99
N TYR A 76 11.76 -5.73 23.19
CA TYR A 76 10.50 -5.05 23.46
C TYR A 76 9.50 -5.29 22.30
N PRO A 77 9.00 -6.52 22.12
CA PRO A 77 8.03 -6.83 21.08
C PRO A 77 6.63 -6.34 21.45
N ILE A 78 5.72 -6.34 20.48
CA ILE A 78 4.28 -6.32 20.79
C ILE A 78 3.89 -7.68 21.38
N ILE A 79 3.06 -7.68 22.42
CA ILE A 79 2.58 -8.93 23.05
C ILE A 79 1.07 -9.03 22.91
N ILE A 80 0.58 -10.13 22.32
CA ILE A 80 -0.84 -10.48 22.32
C ILE A 80 -1.13 -11.31 23.59
N PRO A 81 -1.82 -10.77 24.60
CA PRO A 81 -1.93 -11.41 25.91
C PRO A 81 -2.80 -12.68 25.88
N GLU A 82 -3.70 -12.82 24.92
CA GLU A 82 -4.60 -13.98 24.80
C GLU A 82 -3.85 -15.29 24.53
N ASN A 83 -2.79 -15.24 23.74
CA ASN A 83 -1.98 -16.41 23.35
C ASN A 83 -0.49 -16.25 23.68
N SER A 84 -0.13 -15.15 24.37
CA SER A 84 1.26 -14.76 24.65
C SER A 84 2.16 -14.67 23.41
N LEU A 85 1.57 -14.44 22.23
CA LEU A 85 2.31 -14.27 20.98
C LEU A 85 3.13 -12.98 21.07
N LYS A 86 4.43 -13.10 20.78
CA LYS A 86 5.34 -11.96 20.65
C LYS A 86 5.50 -11.65 19.17
N LEU A 87 5.27 -10.40 18.81
CA LEU A 87 5.41 -9.92 17.45
C LEU A 87 6.60 -8.97 17.40
N TYR A 88 7.56 -9.33 16.57
CA TYR A 88 8.81 -8.59 16.43
C TYR A 88 8.69 -7.60 15.26
N PRO A 89 9.20 -6.36 15.41
CA PRO A 89 9.23 -5.41 14.31
C PRO A 89 10.20 -5.91 13.23
N ILE A 90 9.81 -5.81 11.96
CA ILE A 90 10.58 -6.29 10.80
C ILE A 90 11.00 -5.13 9.90
N SER A 91 10.09 -4.18 9.65
CA SER A 91 10.34 -3.04 8.79
C SER A 91 9.50 -1.84 9.21
N TYR A 92 9.72 -0.69 8.56
CA TYR A 92 8.95 0.52 8.79
C TYR A 92 8.78 1.30 7.49
N LYS A 93 7.70 2.07 7.37
CA LYS A 93 7.44 3.01 6.28
C LYS A 93 7.08 4.36 6.89
N VAL A 94 7.76 5.43 6.47
CA VAL A 94 7.38 6.80 6.82
C VAL A 94 6.64 7.40 5.63
N GLN A 95 5.40 7.83 5.83
CA GLN A 95 4.54 8.39 4.78
C GLN A 95 3.88 9.68 5.32
N ASP A 96 4.22 10.82 4.74
CA ASP A 96 3.73 12.15 5.15
C ASP A 96 3.96 12.42 6.66
N ASN A 97 2.87 12.58 7.42
CA ASN A 97 2.86 12.74 8.88
C ASN A 97 2.61 11.43 9.64
N SER A 98 2.85 10.30 8.99
CA SER A 98 2.59 8.96 9.52
C SER A 98 3.80 8.04 9.46
N ILE A 99 3.91 7.16 10.44
CA ILE A 99 4.91 6.11 10.52
C ILE A 99 4.16 4.79 10.66
N TYR A 100 4.37 3.90 9.72
CA TYR A 100 3.98 2.51 9.83
C TYR A 100 5.18 1.72 10.35
N VAL A 101 5.00 0.99 11.44
CA VAL A 101 5.94 -0.03 11.89
C VAL A 101 5.31 -1.37 11.62
N TYR A 102 5.94 -2.17 10.76
CA TYR A 102 5.49 -3.50 10.41
C TYR A 102 6.15 -4.53 11.31
N PHE A 103 5.32 -5.46 11.75
CA PHE A 103 5.67 -6.60 12.57
C PHE A 103 5.39 -7.88 11.78
N GLU A 104 5.84 -9.00 12.33
CA GLU A 104 5.43 -10.33 11.87
C GLU A 104 3.92 -10.43 11.69
N ASN A 105 3.49 -11.22 10.69
CA ASN A 105 2.09 -11.45 10.35
C ASN A 105 1.35 -10.24 9.74
N ASN A 106 2.04 -9.35 9.02
CA ASN A 106 1.47 -8.14 8.38
C ASN A 106 0.74 -7.24 9.37
N ILE A 107 1.11 -7.35 10.64
CA ILE A 107 0.60 -6.49 11.68
C ILE A 107 1.39 -5.20 11.60
N PHE A 108 0.69 -4.07 11.53
CA PHE A 108 1.33 -2.78 11.63
C PHE A 108 0.80 -2.01 12.81
N LEU A 109 1.68 -1.17 13.36
CA LEU A 109 1.29 -0.01 14.14
C LEU A 109 1.44 1.21 13.26
N LEU A 110 0.37 1.98 13.14
CA LEU A 110 0.37 3.27 12.47
C LEU A 110 0.40 4.36 13.54
N PHE A 111 1.44 5.18 13.47
CA PHE A 111 1.65 6.36 14.30
C PHE A 111 1.41 7.59 13.44
N VAL A 112 0.44 8.43 13.77
CA VAL A 112 0.05 9.57 12.92
C VAL A 112 -0.42 10.76 13.76
N PHE A 113 -0.28 11.97 13.23
CA PHE A 113 -0.91 13.15 13.80
C PHE A 113 -2.24 13.45 13.11
N ASP A 114 -3.31 13.69 13.87
CA ASP A 114 -4.57 14.20 13.33
C ASP A 114 -4.51 15.71 13.03
N LEU A 115 -5.57 16.23 12.41
CA LEU A 115 -5.70 17.66 12.07
C LEU A 115 -5.61 18.61 13.27
N ASN A 116 -5.83 18.10 14.49
CA ASN A 116 -5.75 18.86 15.74
C ASN A 116 -4.39 18.69 16.45
N ASN A 117 -3.40 18.10 15.78
CA ASN A 117 -2.06 17.79 16.30
C ASN A 117 -2.08 16.82 17.50
N ASN A 118 -3.08 15.96 17.57
CA ASN A 118 -3.06 14.84 18.51
C ASN A 118 -2.31 13.67 17.86
N PHE A 119 -1.41 13.06 18.61
CA PHE A 119 -0.69 11.88 18.19
C PHE A 119 -1.56 10.64 18.42
N GLN A 120 -1.70 9.81 17.40
CA GLN A 120 -2.55 8.63 17.39
C GLN A 120 -1.72 7.38 17.10
N ILE A 121 -1.96 6.32 17.85
CA ILE A 121 -1.45 4.97 17.57
C ILE A 121 -2.66 4.11 17.22
N SER A 122 -2.62 3.52 16.03
CA SER A 122 -3.62 2.58 15.54
C SER A 122 -2.95 1.29 15.06
N SER A 123 -3.71 0.21 14.94
CA SER A 123 -3.21 -1.08 14.47
C SER A 123 -4.28 -1.82 13.71
N ASN A 124 -3.86 -2.67 12.77
CA ASN A 124 -4.71 -3.66 12.10
C ASN A 124 -4.86 -4.98 12.88
N LEU A 125 -4.40 -5.03 14.15
CA LEU A 125 -4.55 -6.18 15.03
C LEU A 125 -6.03 -6.46 15.36
N SER A 126 -6.44 -7.72 15.18
CA SER A 126 -7.77 -8.22 15.55
C SER A 126 -7.91 -8.58 17.03
N LYS A 127 -6.80 -8.63 17.77
CA LYS A 127 -6.72 -8.98 19.20
C LYS A 127 -6.08 -7.85 20.01
N LYS A 128 -6.38 -7.81 21.32
CA LYS A 128 -5.74 -6.81 22.20
C LYS A 128 -4.24 -7.01 22.20
N PHE A 129 -3.49 -5.94 22.39
CA PHE A 129 -2.04 -6.03 22.37
C PHE A 129 -1.39 -5.06 23.37
N LEU A 130 -0.21 -5.46 23.83
CA LEU A 130 0.60 -4.72 24.79
C LEU A 130 1.80 -4.09 24.08
N ILE A 131 2.02 -2.80 24.34
CA ILE A 131 3.24 -2.09 23.99
C ILE A 131 3.95 -1.65 25.27
N SER A 132 5.27 -1.83 25.33
CA SER A 132 6.10 -1.29 26.41
C SER A 132 6.40 0.19 26.21
N TYR A 133 6.35 0.97 27.29
CA TYR A 133 6.72 2.38 27.29
C TYR A 133 7.63 2.76 28.47
N GLU A 134 8.43 3.81 28.26
CA GLU A 134 9.27 4.48 29.24
C GLU A 134 8.83 5.94 29.37
N ILE A 135 9.05 6.53 30.55
CA ILE A 135 8.83 7.96 30.79
C ILE A 135 10.20 8.61 30.97
N GLU A 136 10.47 9.69 30.26
CA GLU A 136 11.72 10.46 30.44
C GLU A 136 11.77 11.11 31.83
N SER A 137 12.96 11.23 32.41
CA SER A 137 13.22 11.58 33.83
C SER A 137 12.60 12.88 34.33
N ASP A 138 12.18 13.76 33.43
CA ASP A 138 11.62 15.07 33.74
C ASP A 138 10.08 15.11 33.66
N TYR A 139 9.44 13.96 33.39
CA TYR A 139 7.98 13.83 33.29
C TYR A 139 7.44 12.87 34.35
N LYS A 140 6.37 13.27 35.06
CA LYS A 140 5.64 12.40 36.00
C LYS A 140 4.21 12.23 35.53
N ILE A 141 3.89 11.02 35.04
CA ILE A 141 2.54 10.66 34.61
C ILE A 141 1.85 9.88 35.75
N LEU A 142 0.69 10.35 36.20
CA LEU A 142 -0.13 9.70 37.23
C LEU A 142 -1.47 9.25 36.62
N PHE A 143 -1.84 7.99 36.83
CA PHE A 143 -3.01 7.36 36.21
C PHE A 143 -4.16 7.21 37.21
N ASP A 144 -5.14 8.12 37.19
CA ASP A 144 -6.59 7.81 37.01
C ASP A 144 -7.50 9.07 36.98
N LYS A 145 -8.56 8.95 36.18
CA LYS A 145 -9.84 9.72 36.05
C LYS A 145 -9.94 11.24 35.98
N ASN A 146 -8.88 12.02 36.08
CA ASN A 146 -8.79 13.38 35.54
C ASN A 146 -7.31 13.72 35.42
N ILE A 147 -6.72 13.54 34.24
CA ILE A 147 -5.27 13.66 34.07
C ILE A 147 -4.92 15.15 33.92
N ILE A 148 -4.24 15.70 34.93
CA ILE A 148 -3.57 17.00 34.87
C ILE A 148 -2.07 16.71 34.95
N VAL A 149 -1.32 17.12 33.94
CA VAL A 149 0.15 17.10 33.94
C VAL A 149 0.63 18.49 34.37
N ASN A 150 1.44 18.56 35.43
CA ASN A 150 2.13 19.80 35.78
C ASN A 150 3.55 19.72 35.21
N ASP A 151 3.78 20.42 34.10
CA ASP A 151 5.13 20.91 33.80
C ASP A 151 5.52 21.92 34.89
N SER A 152 6.81 22.01 35.19
CA SER A 152 7.45 23.19 35.81
C SER A 152 7.02 24.53 35.18
N THR A 153 6.37 24.50 34.00
CA THR A 153 5.81 25.65 33.28
C THR A 153 4.28 25.64 33.02
N ASN A 154 3.47 24.85 33.76
CA ASN A 154 1.97 24.84 33.69
C ASN A 154 1.30 24.26 32.42
N ASN A 155 2.00 23.48 31.60
CA ASN A 155 1.44 22.84 30.40
C ASN A 155 0.98 21.39 30.66
N HIS A 156 -0.15 20.97 30.06
CA HIS A 156 -0.65 19.57 30.10
C HIS A 156 -1.02 19.05 28.71
N PHE A 157 -1.06 17.72 28.57
CA PHE A 157 -1.61 17.01 27.42
C PHE A 157 -2.56 15.91 27.91
N ASP A 158 -3.68 15.74 27.22
CA ASP A 158 -4.66 14.70 27.56
C ASP A 158 -4.25 13.37 26.92
N VAL A 159 -4.39 12.26 27.63
CA VAL A 159 -4.22 10.92 27.06
C VAL A 159 -5.60 10.27 27.01
N SER A 160 -6.09 10.02 25.80
CA SER A 160 -7.35 9.33 25.58
C SER A 160 -7.07 7.87 25.25
N LEU A 161 -7.67 6.98 26.05
CA LEU A 161 -7.71 5.54 25.80
C LEU A 161 -9.09 5.22 25.20
N GLY A 162 -9.14 4.30 24.25
CA GLY A 162 -10.41 3.73 23.84
C GLY A 162 -11.15 3.07 25.02
N LYS A 163 -12.47 2.94 24.90
CA LYS A 163 -13.40 2.49 25.96
C LYS A 163 -12.97 1.17 26.63
N HIS A 164 -12.20 0.34 25.94
CA HIS A 164 -11.77 -0.99 26.37
C HIS A 164 -10.25 -1.15 26.46
N SER A 165 -9.50 -0.08 26.26
CA SER A 165 -8.05 0.00 26.42
C SER A 165 -7.70 0.30 27.87
N LYS A 166 -6.54 -0.20 28.32
CA LYS A 166 -6.08 -0.03 29.71
C LYS A 166 -4.61 0.32 29.69
N LEU A 167 -4.23 1.27 30.52
CA LEU A 167 -2.82 1.52 30.79
C LEU A 167 -2.44 0.90 32.13
N LYS A 168 -1.29 0.22 32.16
CA LYS A 168 -0.66 -0.29 33.38
C LYS A 168 0.77 0.25 33.47
N GLU A 169 1.41 0.12 34.61
CA GLU A 169 2.80 0.56 34.78
C GLU A 169 3.71 -0.07 33.70
N ARG A 170 4.31 0.76 32.83
CA ARG A 170 5.21 0.40 31.71
C ARG A 170 4.57 -0.36 30.54
N GLU A 171 3.26 -0.59 30.54
CA GLU A 171 2.56 -1.28 29.46
C GLU A 171 1.25 -0.60 29.05
N ILE A 172 1.00 -0.52 27.75
CA ILE A 172 -0.25 -0.01 27.17
C ILE A 172 -1.01 -1.19 26.57
N LEU A 173 -2.16 -1.57 27.13
CA LEU A 173 -3.09 -2.51 26.52
C LEU A 173 -4.03 -1.76 25.59
N ILE A 174 -3.79 -1.88 24.30
CA ILE A 174 -4.64 -1.31 23.25
C ILE A 174 -5.60 -2.40 22.78
N SER A 175 -6.90 -2.10 22.76
CA SER A 175 -7.89 -3.00 22.18
C SER A 175 -7.94 -2.84 20.66
N PRO A 176 -8.32 -3.91 19.91
CA PRO A 176 -8.54 -3.82 18.47
C PRO A 176 -9.41 -2.62 18.12
N GLN A 177 -9.03 -1.88 17.07
CA GLN A 177 -9.81 -0.78 16.51
C GLN A 177 -10.02 0.41 17.47
N GLU A 178 -9.30 0.45 18.60
CA GLU A 178 -9.23 1.61 19.47
C GLU A 178 -7.94 2.38 19.21
N VAL A 179 -8.05 3.70 19.19
CA VAL A 179 -6.90 4.59 19.02
C VAL A 179 -6.37 4.99 20.38
N PHE A 180 -5.09 4.74 20.62
CA PHE A 180 -4.39 5.38 21.73
C PHE A 180 -3.98 6.78 21.27
N GLN A 181 -4.45 7.81 21.97
CA GLN A 181 -4.27 9.20 21.54
C GLN A 181 -3.59 10.03 22.63
N ILE A 182 -2.54 10.76 22.24
CA ILE A 182 -1.89 11.79 23.05
C ILE A 182 -2.27 13.15 22.47
N GLY A 183 -3.08 13.90 23.20
CA GLY A 183 -3.57 15.22 22.84
C GLY A 183 -2.48 16.27 22.76
N ASN A 184 -2.76 17.38 22.05
CA ASN A 184 -1.84 18.51 21.92
C ASN A 184 -1.50 19.18 23.28
N LEU A 185 -0.44 20.00 23.32
CA LEU A 185 -0.14 20.83 24.49
C LEU A 185 -1.25 21.88 24.68
N VAL A 186 -1.99 21.80 25.78
CA VAL A 186 -3.11 22.70 26.08
C VAL A 186 -2.75 23.62 27.26
N ALA A 187 -2.89 24.93 27.06
CA ALA A 187 -2.98 25.89 28.16
C ALA A 187 -4.43 25.89 28.69
N LYS A 188 -4.62 25.94 30.02
CA LYS A 188 -5.94 25.83 30.69
C LYS A 188 -7.07 26.56 29.93
N PRO A 189 -8.15 25.88 29.51
CA PRO A 189 -9.24 26.53 28.80
C PRO A 189 -10.15 27.35 29.72
N GLN A 190 -10.57 28.54 29.26
CA GLN A 190 -11.83 29.17 29.69
C GLN A 190 -12.99 28.48 28.98
N ILE A 191 -14.03 28.17 29.75
CA ILE A 191 -15.23 27.45 29.33
C ILE A 191 -16.01 28.25 28.27
N ALA A 192 -16.37 27.61 27.16
CA ALA A 192 -17.43 28.08 26.27
C ALA A 192 -18.42 26.95 25.99
N ASN A 193 -19.70 27.31 26.02
CA ASN A 193 -20.86 26.43 26.08
C ASN A 193 -21.11 25.61 24.81
N GLU A 194 -21.71 24.43 25.02
CA GLU A 194 -22.32 23.57 24.01
C GLU A 194 -23.30 24.34 23.11
N VAL A 195 -23.13 24.19 21.79
CA VAL A 195 -24.17 24.52 20.81
C VAL A 195 -24.71 23.22 20.25
N VAL A 196 -25.99 22.98 20.55
CA VAL A 196 -26.81 21.90 19.99
C VAL A 196 -26.91 22.08 18.48
N SER A 197 -26.43 21.07 17.73
CA SER A 197 -26.55 20.99 16.28
C SER A 197 -28.00 20.70 15.90
N ARG A 198 -28.60 21.55 15.06
CA ARG A 198 -29.88 21.27 14.39
C ARG A 198 -29.64 20.32 13.21
N ASP A 199 -30.46 19.29 13.12
CA ASP A 199 -30.59 18.46 11.93
C ASP A 199 -31.18 19.29 10.78
N ILE A 200 -30.51 19.30 9.64
CA ILE A 200 -31.06 19.77 8.37
C ILE A 200 -31.42 18.52 7.56
N PRO A 201 -32.71 18.27 7.27
CA PRO A 201 -33.08 17.21 6.36
C PRO A 201 -32.81 17.68 4.93
N LEU A 202 -31.74 17.19 4.32
CA LEU A 202 -31.53 17.27 2.87
C LEU A 202 -32.42 16.22 2.21
N ASN A 203 -33.68 16.59 1.97
CA ASN A 203 -34.58 15.85 1.11
C ASN A 203 -34.14 16.07 -0.35
N MET A 204 -32.99 15.51 -0.74
CA MET A 204 -32.55 15.50 -2.14
C MET A 204 -33.33 14.43 -2.89
N ASN A 205 -34.14 14.85 -3.86
CA ASN A 205 -34.76 13.95 -4.81
C ASN A 205 -33.62 13.24 -5.59
N PHE A 206 -33.52 11.91 -5.53
CA PHE A 206 -32.42 11.12 -6.11
C PHE A 206 -32.19 11.40 -7.60
N SER A 207 -33.24 11.80 -8.34
CA SER A 207 -33.16 12.18 -9.75
C SER A 207 -32.52 13.55 -9.98
N ALA A 208 -32.43 14.40 -8.95
CA ALA A 208 -31.94 15.78 -9.08
C ALA A 208 -30.42 15.82 -9.25
N VAL A 209 -29.66 15.03 -8.49
CA VAL A 209 -28.18 15.04 -8.50
C VAL A 209 -27.65 14.79 -9.92
N TYR A 210 -28.08 13.72 -10.57
CA TYR A 210 -27.63 13.42 -11.94
C TYR A 210 -28.13 14.40 -13.01
N SER A 211 -29.24 15.09 -12.78
CA SER A 211 -29.72 16.12 -13.70
C SER A 211 -28.97 17.46 -13.59
N LEU A 212 -28.29 17.69 -12.46
CA LEU A 212 -27.59 18.92 -12.16
C LEU A 212 -26.12 18.91 -12.62
N ILE A 213 -25.53 17.73 -12.87
CA ILE A 213 -24.14 17.67 -13.34
C ILE A 213 -24.00 18.23 -14.76
N LYS A 214 -22.91 18.96 -14.98
CA LYS A 214 -22.55 19.45 -16.30
C LYS A 214 -21.96 18.33 -17.13
N LYS A 215 -22.56 18.05 -18.29
CA LYS A 215 -22.10 16.99 -19.19
C LYS A 215 -20.72 17.33 -19.76
N ILE A 216 -19.82 16.35 -19.72
CA ILE A 216 -18.46 16.48 -20.24
C ILE A 216 -18.31 15.64 -21.49
N SER A 217 -17.79 16.24 -22.57
CA SER A 217 -17.50 15.48 -23.78
C SER A 217 -16.31 14.55 -23.54
N LYS A 218 -16.39 13.32 -24.10
CA LYS A 218 -15.29 12.35 -24.03
C LYS A 218 -13.95 12.96 -24.47
N LYS A 219 -13.94 13.75 -25.54
CA LYS A 219 -12.75 14.47 -26.03
C LYS A 219 -12.12 15.38 -24.97
N ASN A 220 -12.94 16.15 -24.24
CA ASN A 220 -12.43 17.04 -23.20
C ASN A 220 -11.91 16.26 -22.01
N PHE A 221 -12.63 15.22 -21.59
CA PHE A 221 -12.22 14.32 -20.52
C PHE A 221 -10.88 13.66 -20.83
N ASP A 222 -10.77 13.01 -21.99
CA ASP A 222 -9.55 12.34 -22.44
C ASP A 222 -8.38 13.33 -22.55
N SER A 223 -8.63 14.56 -23.01
CA SER A 223 -7.59 15.60 -23.09
C SER A 223 -7.10 16.05 -21.72
N VAL A 224 -7.98 16.21 -20.72
CA VAL A 224 -7.57 16.60 -19.36
C VAL A 224 -6.83 15.46 -18.68
N LEU A 225 -7.32 14.22 -18.83
CA LEU A 225 -6.66 13.05 -18.27
C LEU A 225 -5.27 12.83 -18.88
N MET A 226 -5.10 13.05 -20.18
CA MET A 226 -3.78 12.97 -20.83
C MET A 226 -2.83 14.04 -20.31
N LYS A 227 -3.27 15.31 -20.20
CA LYS A 227 -2.46 16.38 -19.61
C LYS A 227 -2.07 16.09 -18.16
N PHE A 228 -2.98 15.50 -17.38
CA PHE A 228 -2.69 15.04 -16.04
C PHE A 228 -1.59 13.98 -16.04
N ARG A 229 -1.71 12.93 -16.88
CA ARG A 229 -0.68 11.88 -17.00
C ARG A 229 0.68 12.45 -17.37
N ASP A 230 0.74 13.37 -18.33
CA ASP A 230 1.99 14.02 -18.73
C ASP A 230 2.60 14.82 -17.58
N LYS A 231 1.79 15.62 -16.90
CA LYS A 231 2.23 16.41 -15.74
C LYS A 231 2.77 15.54 -14.60
N VAL A 232 2.12 14.42 -14.31
CA VAL A 232 2.56 13.48 -13.27
C VAL A 232 3.87 12.80 -13.67
N TYR A 233 3.96 12.34 -14.92
CA TYR A 233 5.17 11.74 -15.47
C TYR A 233 6.37 12.70 -15.43
N ASP A 234 6.16 13.97 -15.80
CA ASP A 234 7.16 15.03 -15.72
C ASP A 234 7.55 15.32 -14.26
N ALA A 235 6.58 15.31 -13.35
CA ALA A 235 6.83 15.52 -11.92
C ALA A 235 7.70 14.41 -11.31
N TRP A 236 7.48 13.14 -11.68
CA TRP A 236 8.27 12.01 -11.20
C TRP A 236 9.63 11.86 -11.87
N SER A 237 9.82 12.40 -13.07
CA SER A 237 11.07 12.33 -13.83
C SER A 237 11.97 13.56 -13.67
N SER A 238 11.42 14.71 -13.22
CA SER A 238 12.16 15.96 -13.07
C SER A 238 13.31 15.87 -12.07
N SER A 239 14.47 16.41 -12.44
CA SER A 239 15.65 16.51 -11.55
C SER A 239 15.41 17.35 -10.30
N SER A 240 14.39 18.22 -10.28
CA SER A 240 13.99 18.95 -9.08
C SER A 240 13.33 18.05 -8.03
N ASN A 241 12.65 17.00 -8.48
CA ASN A 241 11.79 16.15 -7.68
C ASN A 241 12.34 14.73 -7.54
N PHE A 242 13.35 14.35 -8.31
CA PHE A 242 13.93 13.01 -8.33
C PHE A 242 15.46 13.05 -8.28
N SER A 243 16.05 12.22 -7.42
CA SER A 243 17.49 12.02 -7.35
C SER A 243 17.85 10.67 -6.76
N ILE A 244 18.47 9.81 -7.58
CA ILE A 244 19.04 8.53 -7.15
C ILE A 244 20.03 8.73 -5.99
N LYS A 245 20.90 9.73 -6.10
CA LYS A 245 21.94 10.03 -5.08
C LYS A 245 21.35 10.46 -3.75
N LYS A 246 20.13 11.01 -3.74
CA LYS A 246 19.44 11.46 -2.52
C LYS A 246 18.40 10.46 -2.02
N GLY A 247 18.30 9.28 -2.66
CA GLY A 247 17.45 8.18 -2.20
C GLY A 247 16.09 8.04 -2.88
N GLY A 248 15.72 8.88 -3.86
CA GLY A 248 14.46 8.71 -4.60
C GLY A 248 13.76 10.02 -4.94
N TRP A 249 12.47 10.11 -4.60
CA TRP A 249 11.61 11.25 -4.89
C TRP A 249 11.53 12.22 -3.72
N ARG A 250 11.33 13.50 -4.05
CA ARG A 250 11.21 14.58 -3.07
C ARG A 250 9.77 14.66 -2.56
N LYS A 251 9.60 14.50 -1.24
CA LYS A 251 8.37 14.83 -0.50
C LYS A 251 8.66 15.99 0.45
N GLY A 252 8.04 17.14 0.21
CA GLY A 252 8.38 18.38 0.91
C GLY A 252 9.86 18.76 0.72
N ASN A 253 10.66 18.68 1.77
CA ASN A 253 12.10 18.99 1.74
C ASN A 253 13.01 17.77 1.84
N VAL A 254 12.44 16.56 1.88
CA VAL A 254 13.19 15.31 2.06
C VAL A 254 13.09 14.47 0.79
N TYR A 255 14.18 13.77 0.46
CA TYR A 255 14.16 12.76 -0.59
C TYR A 255 14.06 11.38 0.07
N SER A 256 13.14 10.56 -0.42
CA SER A 256 12.93 9.20 0.04
C SER A 256 12.47 8.31 -1.10
N PHE A 257 12.70 7.00 -0.95
CA PHE A 257 12.13 6.03 -1.85
C PHE A 257 10.63 5.90 -1.60
N ASP A 258 9.89 5.75 -2.69
CA ASP A 258 8.45 5.51 -2.69
C ASP A 258 8.15 4.43 -3.74
N GLU A 259 7.67 3.27 -3.27
CA GLU A 259 7.43 2.12 -4.15
C GLU A 259 6.25 2.37 -5.11
N ASP A 260 5.24 3.13 -4.69
CA ASP A 260 4.08 3.44 -5.54
C ASP A 260 4.52 4.33 -6.71
N ILE A 261 5.31 5.38 -6.45
CA ILE A 261 5.88 6.22 -7.52
C ILE A 261 6.78 5.38 -8.43
N PHE A 262 7.64 4.53 -7.87
CA PHE A 262 8.51 3.64 -8.65
C PHE A 262 7.70 2.77 -9.62
N ILE A 263 6.62 2.17 -9.14
CA ILE A 263 5.73 1.31 -9.93
C ILE A 263 4.99 2.09 -11.00
N TYR A 264 4.35 3.20 -10.63
CA TYR A 264 3.58 3.99 -11.58
C TYR A 264 4.47 4.61 -12.66
N TYR A 265 5.69 5.02 -12.30
CA TYR A 265 6.64 5.54 -13.26
C TYR A 265 7.11 4.46 -14.24
N LEU A 266 7.35 3.23 -13.79
CA LEU A 266 7.65 2.10 -14.68
C LEU A 266 6.45 1.72 -15.56
N ALA A 267 5.24 1.72 -15.02
CA ALA A 267 4.02 1.44 -15.78
C ALA A 267 3.74 2.49 -16.86
N GLU A 268 3.96 3.77 -16.56
CA GLU A 268 3.92 4.84 -17.57
C GLU A 268 5.02 4.68 -18.61
N SER A 269 6.22 4.25 -18.19
CA SER A 269 7.33 4.08 -19.13
C SER A 269 7.06 2.98 -20.17
N LEU A 270 6.34 1.93 -19.78
CA LEU A 270 5.85 0.89 -20.70
C LEU A 270 4.78 1.44 -21.64
N THR A 271 3.87 2.28 -21.15
CA THR A 271 2.84 2.90 -22.00
C THR A 271 3.44 3.88 -23.01
N ARG A 272 4.57 4.51 -22.67
CA ARG A 272 5.26 5.53 -23.47
C ARG A 272 6.38 4.96 -24.33
N HIS A 273 6.57 3.65 -24.34
CA HIS A 273 7.63 2.94 -25.07
C HIS A 273 9.06 3.41 -24.74
N ASN A 274 9.34 3.71 -23.46
CA ASN A 274 10.65 4.18 -23.00
C ASN A 274 11.19 3.41 -21.79
N TYR A 275 10.60 2.24 -21.49
CA TYR A 275 11.01 1.38 -20.38
C TYR A 275 12.49 0.98 -20.44
N GLU A 276 13.01 0.68 -21.64
CA GLU A 276 14.42 0.29 -21.85
C GLU A 276 15.40 1.36 -21.37
N ASP A 277 15.02 2.64 -21.45
CA ASP A 277 15.82 3.77 -20.97
C ASP A 277 15.62 4.08 -19.48
N ILE A 278 14.40 3.84 -18.96
CA ILE A 278 14.02 4.21 -17.59
C ILE A 278 14.44 3.16 -16.58
N PHE A 279 14.18 1.88 -16.84
CA PHE A 279 14.44 0.82 -15.88
C PHE A 279 15.92 0.75 -15.43
N PRO A 280 16.93 0.82 -16.31
CA PRO A 280 18.33 0.83 -15.89
C PRO A 280 18.71 2.03 -15.01
N LYS A 281 18.04 3.18 -15.18
CA LYS A 281 18.26 4.37 -14.34
C LYS A 281 17.65 4.19 -12.95
N LEU A 282 16.53 3.48 -12.83
CA LEU A 282 15.89 3.22 -11.55
C LEU A 282 16.47 2.00 -10.83
N LYS A 283 17.11 1.06 -11.54
CA LYS A 283 17.69 -0.15 -10.94
C LYS A 283 18.60 0.12 -9.73
N PRO A 284 19.49 1.14 -9.71
CA PRO A 284 20.28 1.46 -8.52
C PRO A 284 19.45 1.86 -7.29
N LEU A 285 18.24 2.42 -7.47
CA LEU A 285 17.36 2.75 -6.33
C LEU A 285 16.78 1.50 -5.67
N ILE A 286 16.53 0.45 -6.45
CA ILE A 286 16.08 -0.85 -5.94
C ILE A 286 17.13 -1.37 -4.95
N SER A 287 18.40 -1.41 -5.36
CA SER A 287 19.51 -1.89 -4.52
C SER A 287 19.80 -1.02 -3.30
N LEU A 288 19.48 0.28 -3.34
CA LEU A 288 19.66 1.17 -2.19
C LEU A 288 18.51 1.08 -1.16
N ASN A 289 17.37 0.52 -1.56
CA ASN A 289 16.15 0.52 -0.75
C ASN A 289 15.54 -0.89 -0.70
N GLU A 290 16.37 -1.94 -0.73
CA GLU A 290 15.89 -3.33 -0.76
C GLU A 290 14.93 -3.62 0.40
N ASP A 291 15.20 -3.08 1.60
CA ASP A 291 14.38 -3.22 2.80
C ASP A 291 13.01 -2.51 2.72
N SER A 292 12.86 -1.57 1.79
CA SER A 292 11.62 -0.81 1.57
C SER A 292 10.74 -1.37 0.45
N LEU A 293 11.22 -2.38 -0.29
CA LEU A 293 10.46 -3.02 -1.36
C LEU A 293 9.50 -4.06 -0.80
N THR A 294 8.30 -4.14 -1.38
CA THR A 294 7.29 -5.14 -1.02
C THR A 294 7.02 -6.06 -2.20
N TYR A 295 5.92 -6.84 -2.13
CA TYR A 295 5.48 -7.67 -3.24
C TYR A 295 5.09 -6.84 -4.48
N LEU A 296 4.77 -5.55 -4.32
CA LEU A 296 4.25 -4.69 -5.39
C LEU A 296 5.23 -4.55 -6.57
N SER A 297 6.53 -4.44 -6.29
CA SER A 297 7.56 -4.36 -7.33
C SER A 297 7.95 -5.71 -7.94
N SER A 298 7.44 -6.83 -7.41
CA SER A 298 7.85 -8.19 -7.83
C SER A 298 7.52 -8.52 -9.28
N SER A 299 6.58 -7.82 -9.91
CA SER A 299 6.28 -8.01 -11.33
C SER A 299 7.29 -7.32 -12.27
N TYR A 300 8.11 -6.41 -11.75
CA TYR A 300 9.15 -5.68 -12.48
C TYR A 300 10.56 -6.15 -12.16
N TYR A 301 10.79 -6.58 -10.92
CA TYR A 301 12.09 -7.01 -10.45
C TYR A 301 11.94 -8.09 -9.39
N VAL A 302 12.68 -9.19 -9.53
CA VAL A 302 12.79 -10.23 -8.51
C VAL A 302 14.22 -10.76 -8.43
N ASP A 303 14.53 -11.29 -7.25
CA ASP A 303 15.62 -12.21 -6.97
C ASP A 303 15.08 -13.31 -6.03
N ALA A 304 15.97 -14.15 -5.48
CA ALA A 304 15.56 -15.20 -4.56
C ALA A 304 14.82 -14.65 -3.33
N GLU A 305 15.33 -13.57 -2.72
CA GLU A 305 14.76 -12.97 -1.52
C GLU A 305 13.39 -12.35 -1.80
N LYS A 306 13.24 -11.62 -2.92
CA LYS A 306 11.95 -11.01 -3.29
C LYS A 306 10.89 -12.05 -3.61
N ILE A 307 11.27 -13.19 -4.20
CA ILE A 307 10.34 -14.30 -4.39
C ILE A 307 9.91 -14.89 -3.04
N ASP A 308 10.84 -15.07 -2.10
CA ASP A 308 10.53 -15.55 -0.76
C ASP A 308 9.65 -14.55 0.01
N MET A 309 9.90 -13.25 -0.11
CA MET A 309 9.03 -12.18 0.43
C MET A 309 7.63 -12.22 -0.17
N PHE A 310 7.51 -12.48 -1.48
CA PHE A 310 6.20 -12.61 -2.15
C PHE A 310 5.42 -13.81 -1.60
N PHE A 311 6.05 -14.97 -1.43
CA PHE A 311 5.40 -16.13 -0.81
C PHE A 311 5.09 -15.92 0.67
N HIS A 312 5.99 -15.25 1.40
CA HIS A 312 5.74 -14.85 2.78
C HIS A 312 4.49 -13.97 2.88
N TYR A 313 4.34 -12.98 2.01
CA TYR A 313 3.15 -12.14 1.92
C TYR A 313 1.87 -12.99 1.73
N LEU A 314 1.87 -13.95 0.81
CA LEU A 314 0.72 -14.84 0.57
C LEU A 314 0.39 -15.70 1.80
N SER A 315 1.42 -16.28 2.44
CA SER A 315 1.27 -17.11 3.64
C SER A 315 0.71 -16.30 4.82
N VAL A 316 1.22 -15.10 5.02
CA VAL A 316 0.75 -14.18 6.06
C VAL A 316 -0.68 -13.74 5.80
N ASN A 317 -0.99 -13.34 4.56
CA ASN A 317 -2.35 -13.01 4.16
C ASN A 317 -3.30 -14.18 4.44
N LYS A 318 -2.90 -15.41 4.12
CA LYS A 318 -3.68 -16.61 4.43
C LYS A 318 -3.95 -16.77 5.93
N THR A 319 -2.94 -16.52 6.76
CA THR A 319 -3.08 -16.56 8.22
C THR A 319 -4.05 -15.50 8.74
N PHE A 320 -3.94 -14.27 8.24
CA PHE A 320 -4.85 -13.17 8.59
C PHE A 320 -6.30 -13.49 8.19
N ILE A 321 -6.55 -13.89 6.94
CA ILE A 321 -7.91 -14.21 6.48
C ILE A 321 -8.51 -15.37 7.28
N ASN A 322 -7.72 -16.40 7.59
CA ASN A 322 -8.19 -17.52 8.40
C ASN A 322 -8.53 -17.13 9.85
N SER A 323 -8.05 -15.97 10.32
CA SER A 323 -8.35 -15.45 11.66
C SER A 323 -9.59 -14.55 11.71
N LEU A 324 -10.18 -14.20 10.56
CA LEU A 324 -11.33 -13.32 10.51
C LEU A 324 -12.57 -14.00 11.09
N GLU A 325 -13.32 -13.22 11.87
CA GLU A 325 -14.59 -13.66 12.45
C GLU A 325 -15.71 -13.45 11.41
N PRO A 326 -16.43 -14.53 11.03
CA PRO A 326 -17.57 -14.51 10.10
C PRO A 326 -18.56 -13.35 10.28
N ASP A 327 -19.02 -13.15 11.52
CA ASP A 327 -20.01 -12.14 11.90
C ASP A 327 -19.51 -10.70 11.80
N LYS A 328 -18.19 -10.50 11.61
CA LYS A 328 -17.56 -9.18 11.47
C LYS A 328 -17.08 -8.88 10.05
N ILE A 329 -17.32 -9.75 9.08
CA ILE A 329 -16.86 -9.57 7.69
C ILE A 329 -17.31 -8.23 7.09
N LEU A 330 -18.56 -7.82 7.31
CA LEU A 330 -19.03 -6.52 6.82
C LEU A 330 -18.21 -5.36 7.40
N LYS A 331 -17.79 -5.45 8.67
CA LYS A 331 -16.92 -4.44 9.28
C LYS A 331 -15.56 -4.42 8.60
N TYR A 332 -14.95 -5.59 8.37
CA TYR A 332 -13.66 -5.66 7.70
C TYR A 332 -13.71 -5.15 6.25
N LEU A 333 -14.78 -5.42 5.51
CA LEU A 333 -14.99 -4.89 4.15
C LEU A 333 -15.06 -3.35 4.13
N LYS A 334 -15.49 -2.73 5.23
CA LYS A 334 -15.51 -1.26 5.39
C LYS A 334 -14.13 -0.69 5.76
N GLU A 335 -13.24 -1.50 6.31
CA GLU A 335 -11.93 -1.07 6.81
C GLU A 335 -10.78 -1.35 5.81
N ASP A 336 -10.96 -2.25 4.85
CA ASP A 336 -9.92 -2.67 3.90
C ASP A 336 -10.43 -2.79 2.45
N ALA A 337 -9.97 -1.87 1.59
CA ALA A 337 -10.31 -1.81 0.16
C ALA A 337 -9.98 -3.08 -0.64
N TYR A 338 -9.01 -3.87 -0.18
CA TYR A 338 -8.50 -5.04 -0.89
C TYR A 338 -8.90 -6.36 -0.23
N LEU A 339 -9.82 -6.33 0.75
CA LEU A 339 -10.14 -7.49 1.55
C LEU A 339 -10.67 -8.66 0.71
N LEU A 340 -11.59 -8.43 -0.22
CA LEU A 340 -12.15 -9.51 -1.04
C LEU A 340 -11.10 -10.16 -1.95
N GLU A 341 -10.17 -9.36 -2.48
CA GLU A 341 -9.01 -9.88 -3.23
C GLU A 341 -8.15 -10.74 -2.30
N LYS A 342 -7.76 -10.23 -1.13
CA LYS A 342 -6.99 -10.95 -0.11
C LYS A 342 -7.66 -12.26 0.30
N ILE A 343 -8.98 -12.27 0.48
CA ILE A 343 -9.76 -13.48 0.78
C ILE A 343 -9.62 -14.51 -0.34
N PHE A 344 -9.77 -14.09 -1.60
CA PHE A 344 -9.58 -14.99 -2.73
C PHE A 344 -8.16 -15.55 -2.80
N LEU A 345 -7.14 -14.70 -2.59
CA LEU A 345 -5.73 -15.11 -2.58
C LEU A 345 -5.40 -16.09 -1.45
N SER A 346 -6.13 -16.02 -0.32
CA SER A 346 -5.94 -16.91 0.84
C SER A 346 -6.43 -18.35 0.64
N GLU A 347 -7.23 -18.60 -0.41
CA GLU A 347 -7.90 -19.87 -0.65
C GLU A 347 -8.94 -20.26 0.43
N ASN A 348 -9.41 -19.30 1.25
CA ASN A 348 -10.45 -19.54 2.26
C ASN A 348 -11.86 -19.47 1.65
N VAL A 349 -12.40 -20.63 1.26
CA VAL A 349 -13.72 -20.77 0.63
C VAL A 349 -14.86 -20.30 1.55
N SER A 350 -14.77 -20.55 2.85
CA SER A 350 -15.84 -20.21 3.80
C SER A 350 -16.02 -18.69 3.89
N ILE A 351 -14.93 -17.97 4.18
CA ILE A 351 -14.93 -16.50 4.29
C ILE A 351 -15.25 -15.85 2.95
N LEU A 352 -14.80 -16.43 1.83
CA LEU A 352 -15.15 -15.96 0.49
C LEU A 352 -16.66 -16.04 0.26
N ASN A 353 -17.28 -17.20 0.48
CA ASN A 353 -18.72 -17.38 0.27
C ASN A 353 -19.54 -16.43 1.14
N GLU A 354 -19.13 -16.23 2.39
CA GLU A 354 -19.81 -15.31 3.30
C GLU A 354 -19.68 -13.85 2.84
N SER A 355 -18.49 -13.44 2.42
CA SER A 355 -18.24 -12.10 1.85
C SER A 355 -19.05 -11.86 0.58
N LEU A 356 -19.12 -12.85 -0.31
CA LEU A 356 -19.95 -12.79 -1.51
C LEU A 356 -21.44 -12.69 -1.15
N ASN A 357 -21.93 -13.47 -0.19
CA ASN A 357 -23.33 -13.39 0.26
C ASN A 357 -23.68 -12.03 0.84
N ILE A 358 -22.77 -11.42 1.60
CA ILE A 358 -22.92 -10.05 2.10
C ILE A 358 -23.04 -9.09 0.90
N LEU A 359 -22.10 -9.13 -0.04
CA LEU A 359 -22.05 -8.22 -1.21
C LEU A 359 -23.22 -8.42 -2.20
N ARG A 360 -23.90 -9.57 -2.17
CA ARG A 360 -25.15 -9.81 -2.91
C ARG A 360 -26.37 -9.05 -2.36
N THR A 361 -26.22 -8.37 -1.22
CA THR A 361 -27.27 -7.55 -0.60
C THR A 361 -26.89 -6.05 -0.61
N PRO A 362 -26.73 -5.45 -1.80
CA PRO A 362 -26.27 -4.07 -1.91
C PRO A 362 -27.15 -3.05 -1.21
N GLU A 363 -28.45 -3.31 -1.08
CA GLU A 363 -29.40 -2.45 -0.37
C GLU A 363 -29.12 -2.34 1.13
N VAL A 364 -28.53 -3.36 1.75
CA VAL A 364 -28.16 -3.35 3.17
C VAL A 364 -26.84 -2.61 3.37
N ILE A 365 -25.91 -2.84 2.45
CA ILE A 365 -24.57 -2.28 2.52
C ILE A 365 -24.62 -0.80 2.19
N LEU A 366 -25.11 -0.43 1.00
CA LEU A 366 -25.05 0.91 0.44
C LEU A 366 -26.05 1.90 1.06
N SER A 367 -26.97 1.43 1.91
CA SER A 367 -27.84 2.28 2.74
C SER A 367 -27.22 2.67 4.08
N SER A 368 -26.07 2.09 4.45
CA SER A 368 -25.36 2.42 5.68
C SER A 368 -24.73 3.81 5.59
N GLY A 369 -24.72 4.57 6.69
CA GLY A 369 -23.94 5.80 6.77
C GLY A 369 -22.44 5.46 6.70
N PHE A 370 -21.77 5.92 5.65
CA PHE A 370 -20.33 5.74 5.44
C PHE A 370 -19.59 7.07 5.54
N ASP A 371 -18.39 7.04 6.10
CA ASP A 371 -17.38 8.06 5.81
C ASP A 371 -16.74 7.81 4.43
N LEU A 372 -15.93 8.77 3.94
CA LEU A 372 -15.33 8.69 2.61
C LEU A 372 -14.38 7.49 2.45
N THR A 373 -13.64 7.14 3.52
CA THR A 373 -12.73 6.00 3.55
C THR A 373 -13.49 4.68 3.42
N GLN A 374 -14.58 4.53 4.19
CA GLN A 374 -15.41 3.33 4.12
C GLN A 374 -16.14 3.22 2.78
N ALA A 375 -16.58 4.34 2.21
CA ALA A 375 -17.16 4.36 0.87
C ALA A 375 -16.14 3.88 -0.16
N TYR A 376 -14.91 4.39 -0.12
CA TYR A 376 -13.81 3.94 -0.97
C TYR A 376 -13.54 2.43 -0.81
N ASN A 377 -13.45 1.95 0.44
CA ASN A 377 -13.19 0.54 0.73
C ASN A 377 -14.29 -0.38 0.19
N ILE A 378 -15.56 -0.05 0.42
CA ILE A 378 -16.70 -0.85 -0.03
C ILE A 378 -16.78 -0.87 -1.57
N LEU A 379 -16.61 0.28 -2.23
CA LEU A 379 -16.64 0.34 -3.69
C LEU A 379 -15.48 -0.46 -4.31
N SER A 380 -14.30 -0.44 -3.69
CA SER A 380 -13.15 -1.26 -4.12
C SER A 380 -13.46 -2.76 -4.04
N ASN A 381 -14.06 -3.21 -2.94
CA ASN A 381 -14.49 -4.60 -2.80
C ASN A 381 -15.57 -4.98 -3.84
N TYR A 382 -16.47 -4.06 -4.21
CA TYR A 382 -17.42 -4.31 -5.30
C TYR A 382 -16.76 -4.51 -6.66
N ILE A 383 -15.65 -3.81 -6.96
CA ILE A 383 -14.91 -4.02 -8.22
C ILE A 383 -14.41 -5.47 -8.34
N ILE A 384 -13.96 -6.04 -7.22
CA ILE A 384 -13.53 -7.43 -7.13
C ILE A 384 -14.74 -8.38 -7.17
N PHE A 385 -15.83 -8.06 -6.47
CA PHE A 385 -17.08 -8.85 -6.46
C PHE A 385 -17.63 -9.10 -7.86
N LEU A 386 -17.57 -8.10 -8.75
CA LEU A 386 -18.00 -8.21 -10.15
C LEU A 386 -17.19 -9.21 -10.99
N GLN A 387 -16.11 -9.79 -10.46
CA GLN A 387 -15.40 -10.90 -11.11
C GLN A 387 -16.02 -12.27 -10.76
N PHE A 388 -16.79 -12.34 -9.67
CA PHE A 388 -17.38 -13.57 -9.12
C PHE A 388 -18.85 -13.74 -9.47
N ASP A 389 -19.57 -12.63 -9.64
CA ASP A 389 -21.01 -12.64 -9.80
C ASP A 389 -21.42 -12.04 -11.15
N ASN A 390 -22.18 -12.84 -11.91
CA ASN A 390 -22.73 -12.48 -13.22
C ASN A 390 -24.27 -12.57 -13.22
N ASP A 391 -24.90 -12.70 -12.05
CA ASP A 391 -26.36 -12.74 -11.94
C ASP A 391 -26.95 -11.37 -12.28
N SER A 392 -27.70 -11.30 -13.39
CA SER A 392 -28.27 -10.05 -13.88
C SER A 392 -29.16 -9.35 -12.86
N PHE A 393 -29.90 -10.08 -12.03
CA PHE A 393 -30.79 -9.49 -11.03
C PHE A 393 -29.98 -8.81 -9.92
N ILE A 394 -28.91 -9.45 -9.45
CA ILE A 394 -28.01 -8.89 -8.44
C ILE A 394 -27.28 -7.66 -8.99
N LEU A 395 -26.80 -7.74 -10.24
CA LEU A 395 -26.10 -6.64 -10.90
C LEU A 395 -27.02 -5.43 -11.16
N ASP A 396 -28.26 -5.65 -11.59
CA ASP A 396 -29.24 -4.59 -11.77
C ASP A 396 -29.58 -3.92 -10.44
N LYS A 397 -29.76 -4.70 -9.36
CA LYS A 397 -29.99 -4.17 -8.02
C LYS A 397 -28.80 -3.37 -7.48
N LEU A 398 -27.58 -3.87 -7.67
CA LEU A 398 -26.36 -3.14 -7.31
C LEU A 398 -26.29 -1.81 -8.06
N ARG A 399 -26.62 -1.79 -9.35
CA ARG A 399 -26.66 -0.55 -10.14
C ARG A 399 -27.67 0.44 -9.57
N GLU A 400 -28.87 0.00 -9.21
CA GLU A 400 -29.91 0.86 -8.60
C GLU A 400 -29.47 1.44 -7.25
N GLU A 401 -28.90 0.61 -6.38
CA GLU A 401 -28.44 1.04 -5.05
C GLU A 401 -27.22 1.95 -5.14
N LEU A 402 -26.30 1.73 -6.09
CA LEU A 402 -25.20 2.65 -6.37
C LEU A 402 -25.71 4.04 -6.78
N ILE A 403 -26.76 4.11 -7.59
CA ILE A 403 -27.34 5.40 -8.02
C ILE A 403 -27.80 6.21 -6.81
N LYS A 404 -28.49 5.55 -5.87
CA LYS A 404 -28.95 6.15 -4.61
C LYS A 404 -27.75 6.55 -3.75
N PHE A 405 -26.79 5.65 -3.58
CA PHE A 405 -25.62 5.84 -2.73
C PHE A 405 -24.79 7.06 -3.14
N ILE A 406 -24.49 7.21 -4.44
CA ILE A 406 -23.77 8.38 -4.98
C ILE A 406 -24.45 9.69 -4.59
N SER A 407 -25.79 9.72 -4.63
CA SER A 407 -26.58 10.91 -4.28
C SER A 407 -26.49 11.27 -2.79
N THR A 408 -26.09 10.33 -1.93
CA THR A 408 -25.89 10.59 -0.49
C THR A 408 -24.47 11.06 -0.15
N LEU A 409 -23.54 10.85 -1.07
CA LEU A 409 -22.10 11.01 -0.88
C LEU A 409 -21.57 12.29 -1.53
N PHE A 410 -22.08 12.61 -2.73
CA PHE A 410 -21.62 13.75 -3.50
C PHE A 410 -22.51 14.98 -3.37
N PHE A 411 -21.87 16.14 -3.40
CA PHE A 411 -22.48 17.44 -3.58
C PHE A 411 -22.26 17.91 -5.02
N ILE A 412 -23.13 18.81 -5.48
CA ILE A 412 -23.00 19.44 -6.81
C ILE A 412 -23.02 20.95 -6.62
N THR A 413 -22.03 21.62 -7.21
CA THR A 413 -21.98 23.09 -7.24
C THR A 413 -23.06 23.66 -8.16
N ASN A 414 -23.33 24.97 -8.05
CA ASN A 414 -24.25 25.64 -8.98
C ASN A 414 -23.82 25.55 -10.45
N ASP A 415 -22.52 25.33 -10.70
CA ASP A 415 -21.94 25.18 -12.05
C ASP A 415 -22.00 23.72 -12.57
N GLY A 416 -22.58 22.81 -11.78
CA GLY A 416 -22.77 21.40 -12.13
C GLY A 416 -21.52 20.54 -11.93
N GLU A 417 -20.67 20.89 -10.96
CA GLU A 417 -19.44 20.17 -10.65
C GLU A 417 -19.65 19.27 -9.44
N ALA A 418 -19.39 17.97 -9.59
CA ALA A 418 -19.57 16.98 -8.55
C ALA A 418 -18.33 16.83 -7.67
N TYR A 419 -18.53 16.75 -6.35
CA TYR A 419 -17.47 16.58 -5.37
C TYR A 419 -17.93 15.88 -4.10
N VAL A 420 -16.98 15.36 -3.31
CA VAL A 420 -17.25 14.91 -1.94
C VAL A 420 -16.60 15.87 -0.92
N SER A 421 -17.13 15.87 0.28
CA SER A 421 -16.62 16.66 1.40
C SER A 421 -16.53 15.77 2.64
N GLU A 422 -15.39 15.81 3.33
CA GLU A 422 -15.14 15.04 4.55
C GLU A 422 -16.06 15.50 5.70
N ASN A 423 -16.35 16.81 5.75
CA ASN A 423 -17.22 17.40 6.75
C ASN A 423 -18.48 17.97 6.10
N LYS A 424 -19.63 17.30 6.27
CA LYS A 424 -20.92 17.78 5.74
C LYS A 424 -21.31 19.20 6.22
N LYS A 425 -20.66 19.73 7.26
CA LYS A 425 -20.86 21.11 7.76
C LYS A 425 -19.93 22.13 7.12
N ASP A 426 -18.76 21.70 6.65
CA ASP A 426 -17.76 22.53 6.00
C ASP A 426 -17.64 22.02 4.56
N LEU A 427 -18.42 22.60 3.64
CA LEU A 427 -18.59 22.18 2.23
C LEU A 427 -17.30 22.36 1.38
N SER A 428 -16.13 22.28 2.00
CA SER A 428 -14.83 22.24 1.36
C SER A 428 -14.67 20.96 0.56
N TRP A 429 -14.06 21.08 -0.62
CA TRP A 429 -13.75 19.97 -1.51
C TRP A 429 -12.69 19.07 -0.89
N ASP A 430 -13.02 17.80 -0.69
CA ASP A 430 -12.01 16.76 -0.53
C ASP A 430 -11.63 16.24 -1.92
N ILE A 431 -10.62 16.86 -2.54
CA ILE A 431 -10.19 16.53 -3.90
C ILE A 431 -9.64 15.10 -3.97
N GLU A 432 -8.90 14.66 -2.94
CA GLU A 432 -8.31 13.32 -2.93
C GLU A 432 -9.41 12.26 -2.96
N TYR A 433 -10.36 12.31 -2.04
CA TYR A 433 -11.44 11.34 -2.00
C TYR A 433 -12.44 11.50 -3.14
N THR A 434 -12.61 12.72 -3.68
CA THR A 434 -13.40 12.91 -4.91
C THR A 434 -12.80 12.11 -6.06
N LEU A 435 -11.49 12.22 -6.29
CA LEU A 435 -10.78 11.49 -7.34
C LEU A 435 -10.79 9.98 -7.10
N LYS A 436 -10.49 9.54 -5.87
CA LYS A 436 -10.48 8.12 -5.50
C LYS A 436 -11.83 7.46 -5.73
N ILE A 437 -12.89 8.01 -5.15
CA ILE A 437 -14.24 7.45 -5.25
C ILE A 437 -14.75 7.52 -6.69
N ALA A 438 -14.57 8.65 -7.38
CA ALA A 438 -15.01 8.77 -8.77
C ALA A 438 -14.25 7.81 -9.70
N GLY A 439 -12.96 7.55 -9.45
CA GLY A 439 -12.18 6.53 -10.15
C GLY A 439 -12.77 5.13 -10.01
N LEU A 440 -13.13 4.73 -8.78
CA LEU A 440 -13.83 3.46 -8.53
C LEU A 440 -15.21 3.41 -9.21
N LEU A 441 -15.98 4.49 -9.14
CA LEU A 441 -17.29 4.58 -9.80
C LEU A 441 -17.18 4.47 -11.33
N LYS A 442 -16.16 5.07 -11.95
CA LYS A 442 -15.87 4.93 -13.39
C LYS A 442 -15.68 3.46 -13.77
N ARG A 443 -14.91 2.72 -12.96
CA ARG A 443 -14.62 1.29 -13.16
C ARG A 443 -15.87 0.43 -12.95
N LEU A 444 -16.62 0.66 -11.87
CA LEU A 444 -17.89 -0.02 -11.59
C LEU A 444 -18.92 0.23 -12.70
N ALA A 445 -19.09 1.49 -13.12
CA ALA A 445 -20.03 1.87 -14.16
C ALA A 445 -19.74 1.17 -15.50
N SER A 446 -18.46 1.04 -15.84
CA SER A 446 -18.03 0.35 -17.05
C SER A 446 -18.38 -1.15 -17.00
N LYS A 447 -18.21 -1.80 -15.84
CA LYS A 447 -18.58 -3.23 -15.66
C LYS A 447 -20.10 -3.44 -15.59
N LEU A 448 -20.84 -2.49 -15.02
CA LEU A 448 -22.30 -2.53 -14.87
C LEU A 448 -23.08 -1.96 -16.07
N ASN A 449 -22.38 -1.50 -17.11
CA ASN A 449 -22.96 -0.82 -18.28
C ASN A 449 -23.86 0.37 -17.92
N SER A 450 -23.47 1.18 -16.93
CA SER A 450 -24.25 2.34 -16.47
C SER A 450 -23.70 3.66 -17.01
N ASN A 451 -24.27 4.16 -18.11
CA ASN A 451 -23.88 5.46 -18.67
C ASN A 451 -24.10 6.62 -17.69
N LEU A 452 -25.13 6.54 -16.84
CA LEU A 452 -25.45 7.58 -15.86
C LEU A 452 -24.34 7.76 -14.82
N ILE A 453 -23.88 6.64 -14.23
CA ILE A 453 -22.79 6.64 -13.24
C ILE A 453 -21.47 7.01 -13.93
N LEU A 454 -21.25 6.54 -15.17
CA LEU A 454 -20.04 6.86 -15.93
C LEU A 454 -19.93 8.36 -16.22
N GLU A 455 -21.00 8.99 -16.69
CA GLU A 455 -21.04 10.44 -16.94
C GLU A 455 -20.80 11.23 -15.64
N PHE A 456 -21.37 10.79 -14.53
CA PHE A 456 -21.14 11.38 -13.21
C PHE A 456 -19.67 11.27 -12.76
N ALA A 457 -19.10 10.06 -12.85
CA ALA A 457 -17.70 9.83 -12.46
C ALA A 457 -16.72 10.65 -13.32
N CYS A 458 -16.96 10.73 -14.63
CA CYS A 458 -16.18 11.58 -15.53
C CYS A 458 -16.30 13.07 -15.18
N ASN A 459 -17.48 13.53 -14.75
CA ASN A 459 -17.68 14.90 -14.27
C ASN A 459 -16.80 15.20 -13.05
N ALA A 460 -16.92 14.40 -12.01
CA ALA A 460 -16.15 14.59 -10.77
C ALA A 460 -14.64 14.59 -11.05
N ILE A 461 -14.13 13.59 -11.79
CA ILE A 461 -12.70 13.50 -12.12
C ILE A 461 -12.23 14.73 -12.89
N TYR A 462 -12.95 15.14 -13.94
CA TYR A 462 -12.55 16.27 -14.77
C TYR A 462 -12.41 17.55 -13.96
N TYR A 463 -13.41 17.88 -13.14
CA TYR A 463 -13.43 19.13 -12.40
C TYR A 463 -12.43 19.12 -11.24
N SER A 464 -12.24 17.98 -10.58
CA SER A 464 -11.15 17.82 -9.59
C SER A 464 -9.77 18.02 -10.21
N LEU A 465 -9.52 17.51 -11.42
CA LEU A 465 -8.24 17.70 -12.12
C LEU A 465 -8.02 19.13 -12.64
N MET A 466 -9.10 19.87 -12.91
CA MET A 466 -9.04 21.27 -13.34
C MET A 466 -8.89 22.24 -12.16
N ASN A 467 -9.16 21.81 -10.94
CA ASN A 467 -9.01 22.64 -9.75
C ASN A 467 -7.52 22.80 -9.38
N SER A 468 -7.10 24.06 -9.20
CA SER A 468 -5.73 24.42 -8.85
C SER A 468 -5.26 23.84 -7.51
N ASP A 469 -6.18 23.61 -6.58
CA ASP A 469 -5.88 23.12 -5.23
C ASP A 469 -5.42 21.64 -5.24
N GLY A 470 -5.77 20.89 -6.29
CA GLY A 470 -5.32 19.50 -6.49
C GLY A 470 -3.81 19.36 -6.68
N ASN A 471 -3.10 20.45 -6.93
CA ASN A 471 -1.63 20.47 -7.02
C ASN A 471 -0.93 20.25 -5.68
N SER A 472 -1.65 20.36 -4.57
CA SER A 472 -1.11 20.18 -3.22
C SER A 472 -1.12 18.73 -2.74
N ILE A 473 -1.90 17.87 -3.38
CA ILE A 473 -2.06 16.45 -3.01
C ILE A 473 -1.05 15.62 -3.81
N PRO A 474 -0.27 14.75 -3.15
CA PRO A 474 0.65 13.84 -3.84
C PRO A 474 -0.08 12.97 -4.87
N TYR A 475 0.44 12.93 -6.09
CA TYR A 475 -0.22 12.26 -7.21
C TYR A 475 -0.38 10.75 -6.97
N GLU A 476 0.61 10.13 -6.33
CA GLU A 476 0.63 8.70 -6.01
C GLU A 476 -0.56 8.24 -5.16
N ASN A 477 -1.19 9.14 -4.41
CA ASN A 477 -2.33 8.80 -3.53
C ASN A 477 -3.58 8.39 -4.31
N TYR A 478 -3.76 8.87 -5.55
CA TYR A 478 -4.99 8.67 -6.34
C TYR A 478 -4.72 8.33 -7.82
N TYR A 479 -3.46 8.29 -8.25
CA TYR A 479 -3.08 8.04 -9.64
C TYR A 479 -3.69 6.74 -10.20
N ALA A 480 -3.52 5.64 -9.47
CA ALA A 480 -4.04 4.32 -9.86
C ALA A 480 -5.59 4.22 -9.80
N ASP A 481 -6.26 5.22 -9.20
CA ASP A 481 -7.71 5.25 -9.15
C ASP A 481 -8.34 5.83 -10.41
N ILE A 482 -7.72 6.86 -10.96
CA ILE A 482 -8.25 7.60 -12.12
C ILE A 482 -7.63 7.16 -13.44
N VAL A 483 -6.37 6.71 -13.43
CA VAL A 483 -5.64 6.25 -14.63
C VAL A 483 -5.75 4.74 -14.76
N ASP A 484 -6.40 4.29 -15.84
CA ASP A 484 -6.36 2.88 -16.22
C ASP A 484 -5.03 2.60 -16.95
N ASN A 485 -4.09 1.98 -16.24
CA ASN A 485 -2.81 1.57 -16.80
C ASN A 485 -2.64 0.04 -16.63
N ASP A 486 -2.63 -0.67 -17.76
CA ASP A 486 -2.55 -2.14 -17.80
C ASP A 486 -1.21 -2.69 -17.27
N TYR A 487 -0.19 -1.85 -17.14
CA TYR A 487 1.12 -2.21 -16.63
C TYR A 487 1.27 -1.97 -15.12
N ILE A 488 0.25 -1.46 -14.42
CA ILE A 488 0.27 -1.46 -12.95
C ILE A 488 0.15 -2.92 -12.46
N PRO A 489 1.01 -3.38 -11.53
CA PRO A 489 0.97 -4.73 -11.00
C PRO A 489 -0.39 -5.05 -10.38
N LYS A 490 -1.01 -6.15 -10.79
CA LYS A 490 -2.32 -6.57 -10.28
C LYS A 490 -2.46 -8.09 -10.26
N PHE A 491 -3.28 -8.58 -9.34
CA PHE A 491 -3.77 -9.95 -9.36
C PHE A 491 -4.92 -10.06 -10.35
N ASN A 492 -4.70 -10.76 -11.47
CA ASN A 492 -5.77 -11.16 -12.38
C ASN A 492 -6.38 -12.44 -11.83
N LEU A 493 -7.62 -12.38 -11.34
CA LEU A 493 -8.30 -13.50 -10.69
C LEU A 493 -9.04 -14.34 -11.74
N PHE A 494 -9.01 -15.67 -11.58
CA PHE A 494 -9.71 -16.60 -12.47
C PHE A 494 -10.68 -17.48 -11.67
N PRO A 495 -11.77 -16.91 -11.11
CA PRO A 495 -12.70 -17.66 -10.28
C PRO A 495 -13.37 -18.83 -10.99
N ASN A 496 -13.49 -18.78 -12.33
CA ASN A 496 -14.00 -19.88 -13.15
C ASN A 496 -13.10 -21.13 -13.13
N LEU A 497 -11.82 -20.98 -12.79
CA LEU A 497 -10.90 -22.12 -12.59
C LEU A 497 -10.93 -22.64 -11.14
N GLY A 498 -11.60 -21.95 -10.24
CA GLY A 498 -11.67 -22.24 -8.81
C GLY A 498 -10.87 -21.25 -7.96
N ILE A 499 -11.10 -21.28 -6.65
CA ILE A 499 -10.42 -20.40 -5.69
C ILE A 499 -8.89 -20.58 -5.74
N GLY A 500 -8.14 -19.47 -5.63
CA GLY A 500 -6.67 -19.51 -5.64
C GLY A 500 -6.03 -19.58 -7.03
N HIS A 501 -6.80 -19.55 -8.12
CA HIS A 501 -6.26 -19.40 -9.46
C HIS A 501 -6.14 -17.93 -9.82
N TRP A 502 -4.91 -17.44 -9.95
CA TRP A 502 -4.64 -16.05 -10.29
C TRP A 502 -3.30 -15.91 -11.01
N ILE A 503 -3.16 -14.80 -11.73
CA ILE A 503 -1.91 -14.38 -12.35
C ILE A 503 -1.54 -13.00 -11.81
N TYR A 504 -0.41 -12.90 -11.12
CA TYR A 504 0.17 -11.62 -10.73
C TYR A 504 1.19 -11.18 -11.77
N SER A 505 0.96 -10.00 -12.38
CA SER A 505 1.84 -9.44 -13.41
C SER A 505 1.60 -7.94 -13.61
N SER A 506 2.58 -7.25 -14.20
CA SER A 506 2.50 -5.87 -14.68
C SER A 506 2.36 -5.83 -16.20
N SER A 507 1.40 -6.57 -16.75
CA SER A 507 1.17 -6.66 -18.20
C SER A 507 -0.32 -6.83 -18.50
N LYS A 508 -0.73 -6.32 -19.66
CA LYS A 508 -2.09 -6.54 -20.14
C LYS A 508 -2.25 -7.98 -20.57
N ILE A 509 -3.20 -8.71 -20.00
CA ILE A 509 -3.61 -10.01 -20.52
C ILE A 509 -4.66 -9.75 -21.61
N VAL A 510 -4.30 -10.04 -22.87
CA VAL A 510 -5.14 -9.78 -24.04
C VAL A 510 -6.11 -10.93 -24.27
N ASN A 511 -5.63 -12.16 -24.14
CA ASN A 511 -6.42 -13.36 -24.36
C ASN A 511 -5.87 -14.51 -23.50
N PHE A 512 -6.73 -15.44 -23.15
CA PHE A 512 -6.33 -16.66 -22.45
C PHE A 512 -7.23 -17.82 -22.85
N ASN A 513 -6.66 -19.01 -22.87
CA ASN A 513 -7.36 -20.27 -23.05
C ASN A 513 -6.84 -21.27 -22.02
N PHE A 514 -7.72 -21.72 -21.16
CA PHE A 514 -7.40 -22.65 -20.09
C PHE A 514 -8.09 -23.98 -20.33
N SER A 515 -7.31 -25.06 -20.33
CA SER A 515 -7.79 -26.43 -20.39
C SER A 515 -7.10 -27.26 -19.31
N GLN A 516 -7.58 -28.48 -19.09
CA GLN A 516 -6.92 -29.41 -18.16
C GLN A 516 -5.49 -29.78 -18.61
N SER A 517 -5.23 -29.78 -19.92
CA SER A 517 -3.95 -30.22 -20.50
C SER A 517 -2.95 -29.09 -20.77
N PHE A 518 -3.43 -27.86 -20.98
CA PHE A 518 -2.60 -26.73 -21.35
C PHE A 518 -3.26 -25.39 -21.00
N TYR A 519 -2.43 -24.39 -20.70
CA TYR A 519 -2.81 -22.98 -20.62
C TYR A 519 -2.10 -22.21 -21.75
N SER A 520 -2.84 -21.36 -22.46
CA SER A 520 -2.31 -20.45 -23.47
C SER A 520 -2.70 -19.03 -23.12
N ILE A 521 -1.74 -18.12 -23.05
CA ILE A 521 -1.95 -16.76 -22.53
C ILE A 521 -1.24 -15.79 -23.45
N GLU A 522 -1.99 -14.83 -23.94
CA GLU A 522 -1.50 -13.75 -24.78
C GLU A 522 -1.44 -12.47 -23.95
N PHE A 523 -0.27 -11.83 -23.91
CA PHE A 523 -0.03 -10.62 -23.15
C PHE A 523 0.52 -9.52 -24.06
N ASP A 524 0.28 -8.27 -23.67
CA ASP A 524 0.88 -7.10 -24.31
C ASP A 524 1.93 -6.49 -23.38
N ARG A 525 3.13 -6.29 -23.93
CA ARG A 525 4.28 -5.68 -23.26
C ARG A 525 5.29 -5.21 -24.29
N ASP A 526 5.96 -4.12 -23.98
CA ASP A 526 6.90 -3.47 -24.89
C ASP A 526 8.17 -4.30 -25.15
N LEU A 527 8.82 -4.08 -26.28
CA LEU A 527 10.04 -4.83 -26.64
C LEU A 527 11.17 -4.55 -25.64
N ASN A 528 12.02 -5.56 -25.43
CA ASN A 528 13.16 -5.52 -24.49
C ASN A 528 12.81 -5.20 -23.03
N SER A 529 11.52 -5.24 -22.65
CA SER A 529 11.10 -4.98 -21.28
C SER A 529 10.90 -6.31 -20.52
N PRO A 530 11.84 -6.74 -19.64
CA PRO A 530 11.61 -7.92 -18.81
C PRO A 530 10.39 -7.71 -17.92
N GLY A 531 9.53 -8.72 -17.84
CA GLY A 531 8.39 -8.79 -16.93
C GLY A 531 8.35 -10.12 -16.19
N TYR A 532 7.89 -10.09 -14.95
CA TYR A 532 7.71 -11.27 -14.12
C TYR A 532 6.23 -11.60 -13.99
N PHE A 533 5.91 -12.88 -14.20
CA PHE A 533 4.56 -13.41 -14.10
C PHE A 533 4.53 -14.54 -13.07
N PHE A 534 3.58 -14.47 -12.15
CA PHE A 534 3.36 -15.48 -11.13
C PHE A 534 2.01 -16.13 -11.38
N PHE A 535 2.01 -17.43 -11.66
CA PHE A 535 0.81 -18.22 -11.92
C PHE A 535 0.55 -19.12 -10.72
N LYS A 536 -0.52 -18.85 -9.98
CA LYS A 536 -0.96 -19.68 -8.86
C LYS A 536 -2.07 -20.63 -9.28
N GLY A 537 -2.10 -21.80 -8.65
CA GLY A 537 -3.14 -22.80 -8.89
C GLY A 537 -2.84 -23.66 -10.13
N VAL A 538 -1.63 -23.59 -10.68
CA VAL A 538 -1.21 -24.42 -11.81
C VAL A 538 -0.48 -25.66 -11.32
N GLU A 539 -0.67 -26.77 -12.02
CA GLU A 539 0.17 -27.96 -11.82
C GLU A 539 1.60 -27.71 -12.32
N ARG A 540 2.53 -28.60 -11.98
CA ARG A 540 3.90 -28.50 -12.49
C ARG A 540 3.85 -28.70 -14.02
N PRO A 541 4.20 -27.68 -14.83
CA PRO A 541 4.17 -27.84 -16.27
C PRO A 541 5.22 -28.85 -16.75
N THR A 542 4.84 -29.70 -17.69
CA THR A 542 5.74 -30.58 -18.44
C THR A 542 6.44 -29.85 -19.58
N LEU A 543 5.88 -28.72 -20.02
CA LEU A 543 6.51 -27.80 -20.96
C LEU A 543 6.09 -26.36 -20.68
N VAL A 544 7.07 -25.46 -20.74
CA VAL A 544 6.88 -24.01 -20.72
C VAL A 544 7.50 -23.46 -21.98
N ARG A 545 6.67 -22.83 -22.83
CA ARG A 545 7.09 -22.22 -24.09
C ARG A 545 6.69 -20.76 -24.11
N PHE A 546 7.64 -19.91 -24.47
CA PHE A 546 7.42 -18.52 -24.81
C PHE A 546 8.46 -18.12 -25.86
N ARG A 547 8.14 -17.14 -26.71
CA ARG A 547 8.99 -16.74 -27.85
C ARG A 547 9.27 -17.88 -28.83
N ASN A 548 8.32 -18.82 -28.95
CA ASN A 548 8.45 -20.07 -29.69
C ASN A 548 9.65 -20.96 -29.27
N ILE A 549 10.19 -20.74 -28.07
CA ILE A 549 11.29 -21.52 -27.50
C ILE A 549 10.76 -22.33 -26.33
N ASN A 550 11.13 -23.61 -26.25
CA ASN A 550 10.87 -24.44 -25.07
C ASN A 550 11.95 -24.12 -24.03
N TRP A 551 11.56 -23.62 -22.86
CA TRP A 551 12.49 -23.25 -21.81
C TRP A 551 12.60 -24.36 -20.78
N PHE A 552 13.83 -24.63 -20.35
CA PHE A 552 14.09 -25.50 -19.21
C PHE A 552 14.02 -24.68 -17.91
N THR A 553 13.65 -25.34 -16.82
CA THR A 553 13.64 -24.69 -15.50
C THR A 553 15.06 -24.46 -14.99
N ASP A 554 15.28 -23.32 -14.34
CA ASP A 554 16.55 -23.00 -13.67
C ASP A 554 16.27 -22.35 -12.30
N ILE A 555 17.10 -22.66 -11.29
CA ILE A 555 16.94 -22.13 -9.93
C ILE A 555 17.24 -20.63 -9.83
N GLN A 556 18.11 -20.12 -10.70
CA GLN A 556 18.53 -18.73 -10.82
C GLN A 556 17.92 -18.04 -12.05
N PHE A 557 16.76 -18.50 -12.55
CA PHE A 557 16.18 -18.00 -13.81
C PHE A 557 16.09 -16.46 -13.91
N TYR A 558 15.97 -15.77 -12.78
CA TYR A 558 15.90 -14.32 -12.65
C TYR A 558 17.17 -13.58 -13.10
N ILE A 559 18.35 -14.23 -13.16
CA ILE A 559 19.59 -13.61 -13.64
C ILE A 559 19.69 -13.56 -15.18
N TYR A 560 18.95 -14.43 -15.88
CA TYR A 560 18.98 -14.51 -17.34
C TYR A 560 18.01 -13.53 -17.99
N SER A 561 18.01 -13.45 -19.33
CA SER A 561 17.02 -12.64 -20.05
C SER A 561 15.60 -13.16 -19.84
N ASP A 562 15.46 -14.47 -19.77
CA ASP A 562 14.19 -15.15 -19.58
C ASP A 562 14.40 -16.48 -18.87
N GLY A 563 13.32 -17.05 -18.34
CA GLY A 563 13.34 -18.37 -17.74
C GLY A 563 12.18 -18.56 -16.78
N TRP A 564 12.16 -19.70 -16.11
CA TRP A 564 11.07 -20.01 -15.18
C TRP A 564 11.48 -20.99 -14.08
N ARG A 565 10.71 -20.95 -13.00
CA ARG A 565 10.78 -21.92 -11.91
C ARG A 565 9.41 -22.23 -11.34
N TYR A 566 9.18 -23.51 -11.05
CA TYR A 566 7.98 -23.96 -10.36
C TYR A 566 8.26 -24.18 -8.87
N TYR A 567 7.45 -23.56 -8.03
CA TYR A 567 7.50 -23.65 -6.57
C TYR A 567 6.37 -24.57 -6.11
N ALA A 568 6.71 -25.83 -5.86
CA ALA A 568 5.75 -26.88 -5.57
C ALA A 568 5.01 -26.68 -4.24
N GLY A 569 5.68 -26.13 -3.21
CA GLY A 569 5.07 -25.84 -1.91
C GLY A 569 3.89 -24.88 -2.05
N ASP A 570 4.06 -23.84 -2.86
CA ASP A 570 3.05 -22.82 -3.10
C ASP A 570 2.15 -23.13 -4.30
N LYS A 571 2.43 -24.16 -5.10
CA LYS A 571 1.79 -24.40 -6.41
C LYS A 571 1.80 -23.14 -7.29
N THR A 572 2.97 -22.50 -7.36
CA THR A 572 3.18 -21.27 -8.12
C THR A 572 4.26 -21.45 -9.16
N LEU A 573 3.98 -21.09 -10.41
CA LEU A 573 4.97 -20.99 -11.47
C LEU A 573 5.37 -19.52 -11.62
N VAL A 574 6.67 -19.24 -11.54
CA VAL A 574 7.21 -17.89 -11.78
C VAL A 574 7.97 -17.89 -13.09
N LEU A 575 7.64 -16.96 -13.98
CA LEU A 575 8.35 -16.75 -15.24
C LEU A 575 8.94 -15.36 -15.29
N LYS A 576 10.12 -15.25 -15.89
CA LYS A 576 10.68 -14.01 -16.41
C LYS A 576 10.60 -14.08 -17.93
N ILE A 577 9.99 -13.07 -18.54
CA ILE A 577 9.80 -13.00 -19.99
C ILE A 577 10.22 -11.63 -20.48
N THR A 578 11.03 -11.59 -21.53
CA THR A 578 11.46 -10.37 -22.20
C THR A 578 11.11 -10.47 -23.69
N PRO A 579 10.02 -9.84 -24.15
CA PRO A 579 9.67 -9.82 -25.58
C PRO A 579 10.82 -9.23 -26.41
N LYS A 580 11.22 -9.92 -27.49
CA LYS A 580 12.25 -9.45 -28.43
C LYS A 580 11.70 -9.12 -29.80
N LYS A 581 10.49 -9.60 -30.10
CA LYS A 581 9.75 -9.34 -31.33
C LYS A 581 8.28 -9.08 -31.02
N LEU A 582 7.55 -8.47 -31.96
CA LEU A 582 6.12 -8.16 -31.79
C LEU A 582 5.25 -9.42 -31.62
N ASP A 583 5.71 -10.58 -32.07
CA ASP A 583 5.03 -11.87 -31.92
C ASP A 583 5.43 -12.64 -30.63
N ASP A 584 6.34 -12.09 -29.82
CA ASP A 584 6.78 -12.66 -28.54
C ASP A 584 5.76 -12.40 -27.40
N THR A 585 4.47 -12.55 -27.69
CA THR A 585 3.35 -12.19 -26.82
C THR A 585 2.64 -13.39 -26.21
N LYS A 586 3.11 -14.62 -26.49
CA LYS A 586 2.41 -15.85 -26.11
C LYS A 586 3.20 -16.69 -25.12
N ILE A 587 2.52 -17.07 -24.04
CA ILE A 587 2.95 -18.06 -23.05
C ILE A 587 2.10 -19.32 -23.26
N PHE A 588 2.76 -20.46 -23.42
CA PHE A 588 2.13 -21.76 -23.50
C PHE A 588 2.68 -22.68 -22.42
N LEU A 589 1.80 -23.14 -21.54
CA LEU A 589 2.08 -24.08 -20.47
C LEU A 589 1.36 -25.39 -20.79
N ARG A 590 2.04 -26.51 -20.66
CA ARG A 590 1.46 -27.85 -20.87
C ARG A 590 1.61 -28.69 -19.60
N PHE A 591 0.60 -29.47 -19.25
CA PHE A 591 0.52 -30.23 -18.00
C PHE A 591 0.34 -31.74 -18.22
N ASP A 592 0.17 -32.21 -19.46
CA ASP A 592 0.01 -33.63 -19.74
C ASP A 592 1.29 -34.44 -19.44
N ASN A 593 1.10 -35.62 -18.85
CA ASN A 593 2.17 -36.59 -18.69
C ASN A 593 2.48 -37.22 -20.04
N ILE A 594 3.50 -36.72 -20.73
CA ILE A 594 4.10 -37.44 -21.86
C ILE A 594 4.93 -38.60 -21.29
N MET A 595 4.25 -39.65 -20.82
CA MET A 595 4.83 -41.00 -20.75
C MET A 595 4.60 -41.77 -22.06
N GLY A 596 4.07 -41.14 -23.11
CA GLY A 596 3.49 -41.84 -24.25
C GLY A 596 3.98 -41.49 -25.66
N PHE A 597 4.98 -40.62 -25.85
CA PHE A 597 5.56 -40.37 -27.17
C PHE A 597 7.06 -40.02 -27.07
N ARG A 598 7.89 -41.06 -26.90
CA ARG A 598 9.10 -41.17 -27.74
C ARG A 598 8.59 -41.65 -29.09
N ASP A 599 9.09 -41.09 -30.18
CA ASP A 599 8.63 -41.27 -31.57
C ASP A 599 7.58 -40.25 -32.02
N ILE A 600 7.94 -38.97 -31.96
CA ILE A 600 7.81 -38.09 -33.13
C ILE A 600 9.10 -37.24 -33.16
N ASP A 601 10.16 -37.83 -33.70
CA ASP A 601 11.35 -37.11 -34.16
C ASP A 601 11.03 -36.47 -35.52
N GLU A 602 10.87 -35.14 -35.53
CA GLU A 602 11.55 -34.16 -36.42
C GLU A 602 11.00 -32.74 -36.20
#